data_AF-A0A923I8Q5-F1
#
_entry.id   AF-A0A923I8Q5-F1
#
_cell.length_a   1.000
_cell.length_b   1.000
_cell.length_c   1.000
_cell.angle_alpha   90.00
_cell.angle_beta   90.00
_cell.angle_gamma   90.00
#
_symmetry.space_group_name_H-M   'P 1'
#
loop_
_entity.id
_entity.type
_entity.pdbx_description
1 polymer ?
#
loop_
_entity_poly.entity_id
_entity_poly.type
_entity_poly.pdbx_seq_one_letter_code
_entity_poly.pdbx_strand_id
1 'polypeptide(L)'
;MNELSTVAIVYVVYAASFLVMAVALVVLWRRTARAGVLASFLLLAAFALAHGVADAIDGYLRVIGSSPMVPGTLQAARLVLLAVSFLILLVFGVTLLISEPRHARVTLWLGVIAVVGLAGTLVSMYLNRPSIATITAIDAGVRHLIAFPGSLVAGVGLARLAVRSRRVGLEWFARYALLAAVGLIVYGVLAGLLTTGYPEPRTLLGLPIQVHRMAAAVLIAIGSVNMLLSLRSGSE
;
A
#
# COMPACT_ATOMS: atom_id res chain seq x y z
N MET A 1 -13.73 -1.38 -26.56
CA MET A 1 -14.05 -1.38 -25.11
C MET A 1 -14.13 0.07 -24.67
N ASN A 2 -15.23 0.50 -24.05
CA ASN A 2 -15.37 1.89 -23.59
C ASN A 2 -14.33 2.19 -22.49
N GLU A 3 -13.77 3.40 -22.46
CA GLU A 3 -12.74 3.79 -21.49
C GLU A 3 -13.18 3.58 -20.03
N LEU A 4 -14.46 3.81 -19.75
CA LEU A 4 -15.09 3.55 -18.44
C LEU A 4 -15.00 2.07 -18.02
N SER A 5 -15.14 1.14 -18.97
CA SER A 5 -15.03 -0.29 -18.73
C SER A 5 -13.61 -0.67 -18.34
N THR A 6 -12.60 -0.06 -19.00
CA THR A 6 -11.18 -0.32 -18.72
C THR A 6 -10.78 0.20 -17.34
N VAL A 7 -11.20 1.43 -16.99
CA VAL A 7 -10.94 2.00 -15.66
C VAL A 7 -11.60 1.16 -14.56
N ALA A 8 -12.85 0.77 -14.73
CA ALA A 8 -13.56 -0.05 -13.75
C ALA A 8 -12.85 -1.40 -13.51
N ILE A 9 -12.46 -2.10 -14.58
CA ILE A 9 -11.75 -3.39 -14.47
C ILE A 9 -10.42 -3.22 -13.74
N VAL A 10 -9.64 -2.19 -14.08
CA VAL A 10 -8.35 -1.92 -13.43
C VAL A 10 -8.55 -1.72 -11.93
N TYR A 11 -9.52 -0.91 -11.52
CA TYR A 11 -9.80 -0.66 -10.09
C TYR A 11 -10.30 -1.90 -9.35
N VAL A 12 -11.14 -2.73 -9.99
CA VAL A 12 -11.62 -3.98 -9.39
C VAL A 12 -10.48 -4.96 -9.19
N VAL A 13 -9.63 -5.19 -10.20
CA VAL A 13 -8.48 -6.10 -10.10
C VAL A 13 -7.50 -5.59 -9.05
N TYR A 14 -7.30 -4.28 -9.01
CA TYR A 14 -6.40 -3.63 -8.10
C TYR A 14 -6.84 -3.75 -6.63
N ALA A 15 -8.11 -3.44 -6.34
CA ALA A 15 -8.70 -3.65 -5.01
C ALA A 15 -8.72 -5.14 -4.61
N ALA A 16 -9.09 -6.02 -5.54
CA ALA A 16 -9.13 -7.46 -5.30
C ALA A 16 -7.74 -8.02 -4.95
N SER A 17 -6.68 -7.55 -5.61
CA SER A 17 -5.30 -8.00 -5.34
C SER A 17 -4.91 -7.77 -3.88
N PHE A 18 -5.23 -6.60 -3.33
CA PHE A 18 -4.93 -6.27 -1.95
C PHE A 18 -5.87 -6.97 -0.96
N LEU A 19 -7.16 -7.08 -1.25
CA LEU A 19 -8.11 -7.80 -0.39
C LEU A 19 -7.79 -9.30 -0.30
N VAL A 20 -7.46 -9.93 -1.43
CA VAL A 20 -7.03 -11.34 -1.47
C VAL A 20 -5.71 -11.51 -0.71
N MET A 21 -4.75 -10.61 -0.90
CA MET A 21 -3.51 -10.62 -0.12
C MET A 21 -3.79 -10.53 1.39
N ALA A 22 -4.66 -9.62 1.83
CA ALA A 22 -5.01 -9.45 3.24
C ALA A 22 -5.55 -10.76 3.85
N VAL A 23 -6.55 -11.37 3.19
CA VAL A 23 -7.15 -12.62 3.65
C VAL A 23 -6.12 -13.75 3.66
N ALA A 24 -5.33 -13.89 2.61
CA ALA A 24 -4.30 -14.91 2.51
C ALA A 24 -3.25 -14.77 3.63
N LEU A 25 -2.77 -13.55 3.90
CA LEU A 25 -1.81 -13.30 4.97
C LEU A 25 -2.39 -13.65 6.35
N VAL A 26 -3.64 -13.29 6.64
CA VAL A 26 -4.30 -13.63 7.93
C VAL A 26 -4.47 -15.14 8.09
N VAL A 27 -4.91 -15.84 7.04
CA VAL A 27 -5.14 -17.29 7.08
C VAL A 27 -3.82 -18.06 7.22
N LEU A 28 -2.79 -17.67 6.47
CA LEU A 28 -1.48 -18.31 6.51
C LEU A 28 -0.75 -18.00 7.83
N TRP A 29 -0.89 -16.79 8.35
CA TRP A 29 -0.27 -16.35 9.60
C TRP A 29 -0.59 -17.28 10.79
N ARG A 30 -1.85 -17.67 10.97
CA ARG A 30 -2.27 -18.55 12.08
C ARG A 30 -1.60 -19.92 12.04
N ARG A 31 -1.14 -20.37 10.87
CA ARG A 31 -0.58 -21.71 10.66
C ARG A 31 0.95 -21.74 10.74
N THR A 32 1.63 -20.60 10.59
CA THR A 32 3.10 -20.50 10.52
C THR A 32 3.74 -19.98 11.81
N ALA A 33 3.08 -20.13 12.97
CA ALA A 33 3.33 -19.39 14.22
C ALA A 33 4.66 -19.66 14.98
N ARG A 34 5.75 -20.01 14.28
CA ARG A 34 7.05 -20.37 14.89
C ARG A 34 8.15 -19.33 14.75
N ALA A 35 7.92 -18.16 14.15
CA ALA A 35 8.97 -17.15 13.94
C ALA A 35 8.56 -15.75 14.43
N GLY A 36 9.40 -15.08 15.24
CA GLY A 36 9.19 -13.73 15.77
C GLY A 36 8.95 -12.61 14.72
N VAL A 37 8.94 -12.95 13.43
CA VAL A 37 8.54 -12.09 12.29
C VAL A 37 7.00 -11.97 12.15
N LEU A 38 6.24 -12.74 12.94
CA LEU A 38 4.78 -12.90 12.82
C LEU A 38 3.96 -11.60 12.97
N ALA A 39 4.36 -10.68 13.85
CA ALA A 39 3.62 -9.44 14.06
C ALA A 39 3.69 -8.51 12.82
N SER A 40 4.81 -8.54 12.09
CA SER A 40 5.00 -7.73 10.89
C SER A 40 4.06 -8.17 9.75
N PHE A 41 3.77 -9.46 9.63
CA PHE A 41 2.83 -9.94 8.61
C PHE A 41 1.38 -9.52 8.86
N LEU A 42 0.98 -9.36 10.14
CA LEU A 42 -0.33 -8.78 10.46
C LEU A 42 -0.41 -7.30 10.09
N LEU A 43 0.66 -6.53 10.27
CA LEU A 43 0.72 -5.15 9.80
C LEU A 43 0.58 -5.10 8.27
N LEU A 44 1.28 -5.98 7.54
CA LEU A 44 1.15 -6.04 6.08
C LEU A 44 -0.27 -6.44 5.65
N ALA A 45 -0.92 -7.37 6.35
CA ALA A 45 -2.31 -7.75 6.09
C ALA A 45 -3.29 -6.60 6.39
N ALA A 46 -3.08 -5.87 7.49
CA ALA A 46 -3.89 -4.71 7.85
C ALA A 46 -3.76 -3.58 6.83
N PHE A 47 -2.53 -3.32 6.34
CA PHE A 47 -2.31 -2.42 5.20
C PHE A 47 -3.11 -2.86 3.99
N ALA A 48 -2.96 -4.13 3.58
CA ALA A 48 -3.61 -4.68 2.41
C ALA A 48 -5.14 -4.55 2.48
N LEU A 49 -5.72 -4.81 3.65
CA LEU A 49 -7.15 -4.66 3.87
C LEU A 49 -7.58 -3.19 3.73
N ALA A 50 -6.96 -2.29 4.50
CA ALA A 50 -7.32 -0.88 4.49
C ALA A 50 -7.15 -0.25 3.10
N HIS A 51 -6.05 -0.60 2.40
CA HIS A 51 -5.74 -0.10 1.08
C HIS A 51 -6.71 -0.65 0.02
N GLY A 52 -6.99 -1.96 0.04
CA GLY A 52 -7.95 -2.58 -0.86
C GLY A 52 -9.37 -2.02 -0.71
N VAL A 53 -9.79 -1.70 0.52
CA VAL A 53 -11.07 -1.00 0.75
C VAL A 53 -11.04 0.43 0.24
N ALA A 54 -9.95 1.18 0.46
CA ALA A 54 -9.81 2.54 -0.06
C ALA A 54 -9.90 2.57 -1.60
N ASP A 55 -9.24 1.62 -2.28
CA ASP A 55 -9.25 1.51 -3.73
C ASP A 55 -10.60 1.02 -4.27
N ALA A 56 -11.30 0.14 -3.56
CA ALA A 56 -12.67 -0.26 -3.90
C ALA A 56 -13.62 0.95 -3.87
N ILE A 57 -13.50 1.80 -2.84
CA ILE A 57 -14.27 3.05 -2.75
C ILE A 57 -13.86 4.01 -3.87
N ASP A 58 -12.56 4.18 -4.17
CA ASP A 58 -12.10 5.01 -5.29
C ASP A 58 -12.67 4.54 -6.64
N GLY A 59 -12.66 3.22 -6.89
CA GLY A 59 -13.23 2.62 -8.08
C GLY A 59 -14.73 2.87 -8.18
N TYR A 60 -15.47 2.64 -7.10
CA TYR A 60 -16.92 2.92 -7.04
C TYR A 60 -17.23 4.38 -7.35
N LEU A 61 -16.51 5.32 -6.71
CA LEU A 61 -16.67 6.76 -6.93
C LEU A 61 -16.40 7.17 -8.38
N ARG A 62 -15.46 6.52 -9.07
CA ARG A 62 -15.15 6.80 -10.48
C ARG A 62 -16.20 6.27 -11.44
N VAL A 63 -16.84 5.15 -11.12
CA VAL A 63 -17.90 4.56 -11.96
C VAL A 63 -19.19 5.37 -11.86
N ILE A 64 -19.56 5.81 -10.66
CA ILE A 64 -20.79 6.60 -10.46
C ILE A 64 -20.62 8.08 -10.85
N GLY A 65 -19.38 8.55 -11.00
CA GLY A 65 -19.05 9.92 -11.35
C GLY A 65 -19.41 10.95 -10.26
N SER A 66 -19.30 12.23 -10.60
CA SER A 66 -19.72 13.36 -9.75
C SER A 66 -21.25 13.52 -9.73
N SER A 67 -21.96 12.45 -9.38
CA SER A 67 -23.39 12.53 -9.09
C SER A 67 -23.59 13.34 -7.81
N PRO A 68 -24.57 14.27 -7.76
CA PRO A 68 -24.90 15.01 -6.54
C PRO A 68 -25.31 14.12 -5.35
N MET A 69 -25.54 12.83 -5.59
CA MET A 69 -25.84 11.84 -4.56
C MET A 69 -24.61 11.24 -3.86
N VAL A 70 -23.38 11.54 -4.30
CA VAL A 70 -22.17 11.03 -3.64
C VAL A 70 -21.95 11.77 -2.32
N PRO A 71 -22.05 11.09 -1.15
CA PRO A 71 -21.85 11.75 0.12
C PRO A 71 -20.39 12.21 0.25
N GLY A 72 -20.15 13.47 0.60
CA GLY A 72 -18.80 13.97 0.88
C GLY A 72 -18.09 13.18 1.99
N THR A 73 -18.88 12.52 2.87
CA THR A 73 -18.41 11.58 3.89
C THR A 73 -17.71 10.36 3.29
N LEU A 74 -18.14 9.85 2.13
CA LEU A 74 -17.52 8.69 1.48
C LEU A 74 -16.15 9.04 0.89
N GLN A 75 -16.00 10.25 0.30
CA GLN A 75 -14.71 10.74 -0.17
C GLN A 75 -13.72 10.98 0.98
N ALA A 76 -14.20 11.55 2.09
CA ALA A 76 -13.40 11.71 3.30
C ALA A 76 -12.98 10.35 3.88
N ALA A 77 -13.91 9.39 3.99
CA ALA A 77 -13.62 8.04 4.48
C ALA A 77 -12.57 7.33 3.61
N ARG A 78 -12.67 7.42 2.27
CA ARG A 78 -11.65 6.94 1.34
C ARG A 78 -10.28 7.53 1.64
N LEU A 79 -10.19 8.86 1.77
CA LEU A 79 -8.91 9.54 2.02
C LEU A 79 -8.30 9.17 3.37
N VAL A 80 -9.13 9.07 4.42
CA VAL A 80 -8.68 8.61 5.74
C VAL A 80 -8.17 7.18 5.66
N LEU A 81 -8.91 6.27 5.01
CA LEU A 81 -8.47 4.89 4.80
C LEU A 81 -7.16 4.81 4.02
N LEU A 82 -7.01 5.63 2.97
CA LEU A 82 -5.78 5.72 2.19
C LEU A 82 -4.60 6.14 3.08
N ALA A 83 -4.74 7.22 3.83
CA ALA A 83 -3.69 7.71 4.73
C ALA A 83 -3.34 6.69 5.83
N VAL A 84 -4.35 6.11 6.47
CA VAL A 84 -4.18 5.06 7.49
C VAL A 84 -3.50 3.83 6.92
N SER A 85 -3.87 3.40 5.71
CA SER A 85 -3.23 2.25 5.07
C SER A 85 -1.72 2.47 4.89
N PHE A 86 -1.32 3.62 4.37
CA PHE A 86 0.10 3.93 4.16
C PHE A 86 0.87 4.14 5.46
N LEU A 87 0.21 4.61 6.52
CA LEU A 87 0.81 4.63 7.86
C LEU A 87 1.10 3.22 8.38
N ILE A 88 0.16 2.30 8.23
CA ILE A 88 0.37 0.90 8.61
C ILE A 88 1.54 0.32 7.81
N LEU A 89 1.63 0.61 6.52
CA LEU A 89 2.74 0.17 5.67
C LEU A 89 4.09 0.76 6.11
N LEU A 90 4.11 2.04 6.50
CA LEU A 90 5.30 2.67 7.04
C LEU A 90 5.72 2.00 8.35
N VAL A 91 4.79 1.79 9.28
CA VAL A 91 5.04 1.09 10.56
C VAL A 91 5.59 -0.30 10.30
N PHE A 92 5.00 -1.05 9.36
CA PHE A 92 5.50 -2.35 8.92
C PHE A 92 6.96 -2.28 8.46
N GLY A 93 7.30 -1.36 7.55
CA GLY A 93 8.66 -1.21 7.05
C GLY A 93 9.64 -0.82 8.15
N VAL A 94 9.22 0.09 9.02
CA VAL A 94 9.95 0.50 10.23
C VAL A 94 10.24 -0.67 11.14
N THR A 95 9.26 -1.52 11.44
CA THR A 95 9.43 -2.71 12.27
C THR A 95 10.44 -3.69 11.67
N LEU A 96 10.50 -3.81 10.34
CA LEU A 96 11.53 -4.62 9.67
C LEU A 96 12.95 -4.04 9.78
N LEU A 97 13.08 -2.72 9.95
CA LEU A 97 14.38 -2.01 10.01
C LEU A 97 14.92 -1.81 11.42
N ILE A 98 14.06 -1.65 12.44
CA ILE A 98 14.43 -1.33 13.83
C ILE A 98 15.33 -2.39 14.49
N SER A 99 15.46 -3.60 13.93
CA SER A 99 16.43 -4.58 14.42
C SER A 99 17.90 -4.09 14.35
N GLU A 100 18.18 -2.90 13.80
CA GLU A 100 19.49 -2.24 13.83
C GLU A 100 19.42 -0.82 14.43
N PRO A 101 20.15 -0.51 15.53
CA PRO A 101 20.07 0.78 16.22
C PRO A 101 20.53 1.98 15.37
N ARG A 102 21.33 1.75 14.32
CA ARG A 102 21.83 2.78 13.39
C ARG A 102 20.71 3.51 12.61
N HIS A 103 19.53 2.90 12.48
CA HIS A 103 18.44 3.43 11.66
C HIS A 103 17.26 4.01 12.46
N ALA A 104 17.26 3.86 13.80
CA ALA A 104 16.14 4.25 14.67
C ALA A 104 15.76 5.74 14.54
N ARG A 105 16.74 6.63 14.32
CA ARG A 105 16.51 8.07 14.21
C ARG A 105 15.78 8.45 12.92
N VAL A 106 16.17 7.86 11.77
CA VAL A 106 15.50 8.10 10.47
C VAL A 106 14.07 7.59 10.51
N THR A 107 13.89 6.41 11.09
CA THR A 107 12.60 5.77 11.32
C THR A 107 11.65 6.62 12.18
N LEU A 108 12.16 7.24 13.26
CA LEU A 108 11.39 8.15 14.11
C LEU A 108 10.92 9.38 13.33
N TRP A 109 11.80 10.02 12.57
CA TRP A 109 11.46 11.19 11.77
C TRP A 109 10.43 10.88 10.68
N LEU A 110 10.52 9.72 10.04
CA LEU A 110 9.52 9.27 9.08
C LEU A 110 8.15 9.05 9.73
N GLY A 111 8.12 8.46 10.94
CA GLY A 111 6.90 8.32 11.73
C GLY A 111 6.28 9.67 12.09
N VAL A 112 7.11 10.65 12.50
CA VAL A 112 6.66 12.02 12.80
C VAL A 112 6.07 12.70 11.57
N ILE A 113 6.76 12.65 10.41
CA ILE A 113 6.25 13.23 9.16
C ILE A 113 4.91 12.61 8.78
N ALA A 114 4.77 11.30 8.95
CA ALA A 114 3.55 10.59 8.60
C ALA A 114 2.38 10.92 9.55
N VAL A 115 2.64 11.01 10.86
CA VAL A 115 1.64 11.44 11.86
C VAL A 115 1.22 12.89 11.63
N VAL A 116 2.17 13.79 11.35
CA VAL A 116 1.89 15.20 11.03
C VAL A 116 1.09 15.32 9.74
N GLY A 117 1.42 14.53 8.71
CA GLY A 117 0.68 14.48 7.45
C GLY A 117 -0.77 13.98 7.65
N LEU A 118 -0.97 12.96 8.48
CA LEU A 118 -2.30 12.47 8.84
C LEU A 118 -3.09 13.51 9.64
N ALA A 119 -2.47 14.12 10.66
CA ALA A 119 -3.10 15.14 11.47
C ALA A 119 -3.51 16.35 10.62
N GLY A 120 -2.64 16.82 9.72
CA GLY A 120 -2.96 17.89 8.77
C GLY A 120 -4.11 17.53 7.84
N THR A 121 -4.18 16.28 7.40
CA THR A 121 -5.29 15.75 6.59
C THR A 121 -6.62 15.80 7.35
N LEU A 122 -6.64 15.29 8.58
CA LEU A 122 -7.85 15.25 9.42
C LEU A 122 -8.32 16.65 9.82
N VAL A 123 -7.40 17.54 10.20
CA VAL A 123 -7.70 18.93 10.55
C VAL A 123 -8.26 19.69 9.35
N SER A 124 -7.66 19.53 8.16
CA SER A 124 -8.15 20.19 6.95
C SER A 124 -9.55 19.72 6.55
N MET A 125 -9.84 18.42 6.70
CA MET A 125 -11.19 17.87 6.47
C MET A 125 -12.23 18.42 7.45
N TYR A 126 -11.86 18.55 8.73
CA TYR A 126 -12.75 19.03 9.78
C TYR A 126 -13.11 20.51 9.62
N LEU A 127 -12.13 21.36 9.28
CA LEU A 127 -12.31 22.81 9.29
C LEU A 127 -12.94 23.39 8.02
N ASN A 128 -12.71 22.80 6.84
CA ASN A 128 -12.89 23.54 5.58
C ASN A 128 -14.10 23.14 4.71
N ARG A 129 -14.97 22.21 5.13
CA ARG A 129 -16.04 21.64 4.27
C ARG A 129 -15.52 21.39 2.83
N PRO A 130 -14.72 20.34 2.65
CA PRO A 130 -13.67 20.35 1.64
C PRO A 130 -14.24 20.50 0.22
N SER A 131 -13.76 21.54 -0.47
CA SER A 131 -13.96 21.67 -1.92
C SER A 131 -13.21 20.57 -2.66
N ILE A 132 -13.58 20.27 -3.92
CA ILE A 132 -12.88 19.29 -4.76
C ILE A 132 -11.38 19.61 -4.87
N ALA A 133 -11.00 20.89 -4.92
CA ALA A 133 -9.61 21.32 -4.92
C ALA A 133 -8.88 20.97 -3.62
N THR A 134 -9.53 21.18 -2.47
CA THR A 134 -9.00 20.80 -1.15
C THR A 134 -8.81 19.28 -1.04
N ILE A 135 -9.77 18.48 -1.50
CA ILE A 135 -9.70 17.01 -1.51
C ILE A 135 -8.53 16.53 -2.36
N THR A 136 -8.34 17.14 -3.54
CA THR A 136 -7.24 16.81 -4.46
C THR A 136 -5.87 17.15 -3.87
N ALA A 137 -5.73 18.31 -3.23
CA ALA A 137 -4.50 18.72 -2.57
C ALA A 137 -4.14 17.80 -1.39
N ILE A 138 -5.14 17.38 -0.61
CA ILE A 138 -4.97 16.42 0.49
C ILE A 138 -4.55 15.04 -0.06
N ASP A 139 -5.21 14.53 -1.10
CA ASP A 139 -4.86 13.26 -1.74
C ASP A 139 -3.39 13.27 -2.20
N ALA A 140 -2.97 14.35 -2.88
CA ALA A 140 -1.59 14.53 -3.28
C ALA A 140 -0.64 14.60 -2.07
N GLY A 141 -0.99 15.34 -1.02
CA GLY A 141 -0.18 15.44 0.20
C GLY A 141 0.04 14.08 0.86
N VAL A 142 -1.03 13.29 1.05
CA VAL A 142 -0.96 11.93 1.60
C VAL A 142 -0.05 11.05 0.76
N ARG A 143 -0.14 11.13 -0.57
CA ARG A 143 0.67 10.33 -1.49
C ARG A 143 2.17 10.66 -1.41
N HIS A 144 2.52 11.94 -1.45
CA HIS A 144 3.93 12.33 -1.44
C HIS A 144 4.57 12.18 -0.04
N LEU A 145 3.83 12.52 1.01
CA LEU A 145 4.39 12.59 2.38
C LEU A 145 4.28 11.28 3.15
N ILE A 146 3.32 10.41 2.80
CA ILE A 146 3.07 9.15 3.52
C ILE A 146 3.27 7.96 2.59
N ALA A 147 2.58 7.93 1.44
CA ALA A 147 2.59 6.74 0.58
C ALA A 147 3.96 6.44 -0.01
N PHE A 148 4.63 7.42 -0.59
CA PHE A 148 5.95 7.27 -1.17
C PHE A 148 7.00 6.82 -0.12
N PRO A 149 7.23 7.55 0.99
CA PRO A 149 8.20 7.12 1.98
C PRO A 149 7.80 5.80 2.66
N GLY A 150 6.53 5.60 2.99
CA GLY A 150 6.04 4.36 3.58
C GLY A 150 6.33 3.13 2.72
N SER A 151 6.07 3.23 1.42
CA SER A 151 6.33 2.15 0.46
C SER A 151 7.82 1.89 0.28
N LEU A 152 8.64 2.95 0.22
CA LEU A 152 10.10 2.82 0.12
C LEU A 152 10.68 2.11 1.34
N VAL A 153 10.29 2.53 2.54
CA VAL A 153 10.76 1.97 3.80
C VAL A 153 10.33 0.51 3.95
N ALA A 154 9.09 0.18 3.60
CA ALA A 154 8.59 -1.19 3.55
C ALA A 154 9.37 -2.06 2.55
N GLY A 155 9.61 -1.55 1.35
CA GLY A 155 10.40 -2.24 0.34
C GLY A 155 11.84 -2.51 0.78
N VAL A 156 12.53 -1.50 1.32
CA VAL A 156 13.90 -1.67 1.86
C VAL A 156 13.91 -2.64 3.04
N GLY A 157 12.91 -2.57 3.92
CA GLY A 157 12.73 -3.51 5.03
C GLY A 157 12.62 -4.96 4.54
N LEU A 158 11.79 -5.22 3.54
CA LEU A 158 11.64 -6.54 2.94
C LEU A 158 12.89 -7.01 2.17
N ALA A 159 13.60 -6.11 1.48
CA ALA A 159 14.85 -6.44 0.80
C ALA A 159 15.93 -6.87 1.81
N ARG A 160 16.04 -6.18 2.95
CA ARG A 160 16.94 -6.59 4.03
C ARG A 160 16.52 -7.90 4.67
N LEU A 161 15.22 -8.10 4.88
CA LEU A 161 14.67 -9.37 5.36
C LEU A 161 15.04 -10.50 4.39
N ALA A 162 14.94 -10.29 3.08
CA ALA A 162 15.35 -11.27 2.07
C ALA A 162 16.84 -11.64 2.21
N VAL A 163 17.73 -10.66 2.36
CA VAL A 163 19.17 -10.91 2.56
C VAL A 163 19.42 -11.73 3.82
N ARG A 164 18.77 -11.39 4.94
CA ARG A 164 18.89 -12.15 6.21
C ARG A 164 18.38 -13.57 6.07
N SER A 165 17.25 -13.77 5.39
CA SER A 165 16.65 -15.09 5.15
C SER A 165 17.54 -15.99 4.29
N ARG A 166 18.24 -15.44 3.28
CA ARG A 166 19.22 -16.23 2.49
C ARG A 166 20.36 -16.78 3.36
N ARG A 167 20.82 -16.00 4.35
CA ARG A 167 21.92 -16.42 5.24
C ARG A 167 21.56 -17.60 6.14
N VAL A 168 20.27 -17.84 6.37
CA VAL A 168 19.76 -18.96 7.16
C VAL A 168 19.14 -20.06 6.28
N GLY A 169 19.45 -20.07 4.98
CA GLY A 169 19.03 -21.13 4.05
C GLY A 169 17.60 -21.01 3.50
N LEU A 170 16.87 -19.93 3.80
CA LEU A 170 15.49 -19.72 3.33
C LEU A 170 15.46 -19.03 1.95
N GLU A 171 15.97 -19.70 0.91
CA GLU A 171 16.13 -19.11 -0.42
C GLU A 171 14.80 -18.69 -1.07
N TRP A 172 13.79 -19.57 -1.05
CA TRP A 172 12.49 -19.29 -1.66
C TRP A 172 11.78 -18.14 -0.97
N PHE A 173 11.79 -18.12 0.36
CA PHE A 173 11.29 -17.00 1.16
C PHE A 173 11.96 -15.69 0.74
N ALA A 174 13.29 -15.69 0.59
CA ALA A 174 14.03 -14.51 0.20
C ALA A 174 13.71 -14.03 -1.23
N ARG A 175 13.48 -14.95 -2.17
CA ARG A 175 13.08 -14.60 -3.54
C ARG A 175 11.73 -13.89 -3.55
N TYR A 176 10.74 -14.41 -2.83
CA TYR A 176 9.42 -13.82 -2.75
C TYR A 176 9.38 -12.52 -1.92
N ALA A 177 10.19 -12.44 -0.85
CA ALA A 177 10.40 -11.20 -0.10
C ALA A 177 10.98 -10.09 -0.99
N LEU A 178 11.95 -10.42 -1.86
CA LEU A 178 12.51 -9.46 -2.82
C LEU A 178 11.50 -9.06 -3.90
N LEU A 179 10.68 -10.00 -4.38
CA LEU A 179 9.60 -9.70 -5.32
C LEU A 179 8.60 -8.68 -4.73
N ALA A 180 8.17 -8.91 -3.48
CA ALA A 180 7.30 -7.98 -2.76
C ALA A 180 7.99 -6.63 -2.51
N ALA A 181 9.29 -6.62 -2.19
CA ALA A 181 10.07 -5.41 -2.00
C ALA A 181 10.12 -4.54 -3.26
N VAL A 182 10.45 -5.13 -4.41
CA VAL A 182 10.48 -4.43 -5.71
C VAL A 182 9.08 -3.93 -6.05
N GLY A 183 8.06 -4.77 -5.87
CA GLY A 183 6.66 -4.40 -6.06
C GLY A 183 6.27 -3.16 -5.27
N LEU A 184 6.60 -3.11 -3.97
CA LEU A 184 6.30 -1.96 -3.10
C LEU A 184 7.05 -0.69 -3.51
N ILE A 185 8.33 -0.79 -3.90
CA ILE A 185 9.10 0.39 -4.32
C ILE A 185 8.52 0.95 -5.62
N VAL A 186 8.29 0.09 -6.61
CA VAL A 186 7.69 0.48 -7.89
C VAL A 186 6.30 1.08 -7.65
N TYR A 187 5.49 0.41 -6.85
CA TYR A 187 4.16 0.89 -6.47
C TYR A 187 4.24 2.26 -5.78
N GLY A 188 5.15 2.46 -4.83
CA GLY A 188 5.35 3.73 -4.13
C GLY A 188 5.74 4.87 -5.07
N VAL A 189 6.60 4.62 -6.06
CA VAL A 189 6.92 5.62 -7.10
C VAL A 189 5.69 5.94 -7.94
N LEU A 190 5.01 4.91 -8.44
CA LEU A 190 3.86 5.08 -9.33
C LEU A 190 2.66 5.73 -8.63
N ALA A 191 2.39 5.38 -7.38
CA ALA A 191 1.21 5.80 -6.61
C ALA A 191 1.47 6.99 -5.68
N GLY A 192 2.72 7.18 -5.24
CA GLY A 192 3.12 8.20 -4.28
C GLY A 192 3.81 9.41 -4.90
N LEU A 193 4.69 9.21 -5.89
CA LEU A 193 5.46 10.29 -6.53
C LEU A 193 4.85 10.75 -7.85
N LEU A 194 4.42 9.79 -8.69
CA LEU A 194 3.72 10.07 -9.94
C LEU A 194 2.22 10.23 -9.67
N THR A 195 1.86 11.13 -8.77
CA THR A 195 0.46 11.37 -8.41
C THR A 195 -0.27 12.01 -9.59
N THR A 196 -1.47 11.51 -9.83
CA THR A 196 -2.32 11.88 -10.95
C THR A 196 -3.25 13.02 -10.52
N GLY A 197 -3.22 14.17 -11.19
CA GLY A 197 -4.10 15.31 -10.90
C GLY A 197 -5.43 15.18 -11.64
N TYR A 198 -6.58 15.37 -10.98
CA TYR A 198 -7.88 15.27 -11.67
C TYR A 198 -8.04 16.38 -12.75
N PRO A 199 -8.62 16.10 -13.94
CA PRO A 199 -9.00 14.80 -14.51
C PRO A 199 -7.85 14.14 -15.31
N GLU A 200 -7.75 12.80 -15.31
CA GLU A 200 -6.56 12.05 -15.78
C GLU A 200 -6.90 10.98 -16.84
N PRO A 201 -6.00 10.76 -17.82
CA PRO A 201 -4.78 9.99 -17.56
C PRO A 201 -3.45 10.55 -18.12
N ARG A 202 -2.42 10.58 -17.27
CA ARG A 202 -1.00 10.49 -17.67
C ARG A 202 -0.71 9.07 -18.14
N THR A 203 -0.11 8.97 -19.31
CA THR A 203 0.36 7.71 -19.88
C THR A 203 1.84 7.50 -19.55
N LEU A 204 2.19 6.25 -19.27
CA LEU A 204 3.56 5.76 -19.17
C LEU A 204 3.68 4.62 -20.17
N LEU A 205 4.69 4.62 -21.04
CA LEU A 205 4.85 3.57 -22.07
C LEU A 205 3.60 3.34 -22.94
N GLY A 206 2.81 4.39 -23.18
CA GLY A 206 1.56 4.32 -23.96
C GLY A 206 0.37 3.70 -23.23
N LEU A 207 0.51 3.29 -21.95
CA LEU A 207 -0.57 2.76 -21.13
C LEU A 207 -0.89 3.71 -19.95
N PRO A 208 -2.14 3.72 -19.45
CA PRO A 208 -2.47 4.49 -18.26
C PRO A 208 -1.64 4.08 -17.06
N ILE A 209 -1.23 5.03 -16.22
CA ILE A 209 -0.44 4.74 -15.01
C ILE A 209 -1.16 3.78 -14.04
N GLN A 210 -2.50 3.74 -14.09
CA GLN A 210 -3.32 2.83 -13.31
C GLN A 210 -3.02 1.36 -13.65
N VAL A 211 -2.72 1.05 -14.91
CA VAL A 211 -2.35 -0.31 -15.35
C VAL A 211 -1.02 -0.73 -14.72
N HIS A 212 -0.06 0.20 -14.65
CA HIS A 212 1.24 -0.06 -14.02
C HIS A 212 1.11 -0.25 -12.50
N ARG A 213 0.25 0.55 -11.85
CA ARG A 213 -0.06 0.39 -10.41
C ARG A 213 -0.72 -0.96 -10.14
N MET A 214 -1.66 -1.38 -10.99
CA MET A 214 -2.30 -2.70 -10.91
C MET A 214 -1.27 -3.81 -11.02
N ALA A 215 -0.36 -3.75 -12.00
CA ALA A 215 0.70 -4.73 -12.15
C ALA A 215 1.60 -4.80 -10.90
N ALA A 216 1.99 -3.64 -10.35
CA ALA A 216 2.77 -3.59 -9.11
C ALA A 216 2.01 -4.21 -7.92
N ALA A 217 0.70 -3.95 -7.79
CA ALA A 217 -0.15 -4.56 -6.77
C ALA A 217 -0.19 -6.09 -6.85
N VAL A 218 -0.34 -6.63 -8.07
CA VAL A 218 -0.32 -8.08 -8.31
C VAL A 218 1.04 -8.67 -7.89
N LEU A 219 2.15 -8.01 -8.22
CA LEU A 219 3.49 -8.44 -7.80
C LEU A 219 3.64 -8.43 -6.27
N ILE A 220 3.13 -7.41 -5.59
CA ILE A 220 3.14 -7.32 -4.12
C ILE A 220 2.33 -8.48 -3.52
N ALA A 221 1.14 -8.75 -4.05
CA ALA A 221 0.28 -9.84 -3.60
C ALA A 221 0.94 -11.21 -3.78
N ILE A 222 1.45 -11.49 -4.97
CA ILE A 222 2.14 -12.74 -5.30
C ILE A 222 3.38 -12.91 -4.40
N GLY A 223 4.21 -11.88 -4.28
CA GLY A 223 5.41 -11.93 -3.43
C GLY A 223 5.06 -12.16 -1.97
N SER A 224 4.08 -11.44 -1.42
CA SER A 224 3.74 -11.52 0.00
C SER A 224 3.10 -12.86 0.38
N VAL A 225 2.22 -13.40 -0.47
CA VAL A 225 1.56 -14.69 -0.22
C VAL A 225 2.54 -15.85 -0.37
N ASN A 226 3.31 -15.89 -1.47
CA ASN A 226 4.26 -16.98 -1.69
C ASN A 226 5.44 -16.96 -0.71
N MET A 227 5.79 -15.78 -0.18
CA MET A 227 6.73 -15.65 0.92
C MET A 227 6.27 -16.48 2.13
N LEU A 228 5.01 -16.38 2.57
CA LEU A 228 4.51 -17.21 3.66
C LEU A 228 4.36 -18.70 3.29
N LEU A 229 3.92 -19.00 2.07
CA LEU A 229 3.79 -20.39 1.62
C LEU A 229 5.14 -21.11 1.59
N SER A 230 6.22 -20.43 1.25
CA SER A 230 7.56 -21.03 1.22
C SER A 230 8.10 -21.45 2.59
N LEU A 231 7.57 -20.88 3.68
CA LEU A 231 7.90 -21.34 5.04
C LEU A 231 7.26 -22.68 5.37
N ARG A 232 6.17 -23.05 4.67
CA ARG A 232 5.46 -24.32 4.88
C ARG A 232 6.18 -25.49 4.20
N SER A 233 6.67 -25.29 2.98
CA SER A 233 7.30 -26.35 2.19
C SER A 233 8.64 -26.82 2.73
N GLY A 234 9.27 -26.08 3.65
CA GLY A 234 10.52 -26.48 4.31
C GLY A 234 10.33 -27.22 5.64
N SER A 235 9.08 -27.52 6.03
CA SER A 235 8.75 -28.23 7.28
C SER A 235 8.20 -29.65 7.10
N GLU A 236 8.17 -30.12 5.85
CA GLU A 236 7.90 -31.52 5.47
C GLU A 236 9.23 -32.18 5.07
#